data_AF-A0A542ZHE5-F1
#
_entry.id   AF-A0A542ZHE5-F1
#
_cell.length_a   1.000
_cell.length_b   1.000
_cell.length_c   1.000
_cell.angle_alpha   90.00
_cell.angle_beta   90.00
_cell.angle_gamma   90.00
#
_symmetry.space_group_name_H-M   'P 1'
#
loop_
_entity.id
_entity.type
_entity.pdbx_description
1 polymer ?
#
loop_
_entity_poly.entity_id
_entity_poly.type
_entity_poly.pdbx_seq_one_letter_code
_entity_poly.pdbx_strand_id
1 'polypeptide(L)'
;MTAGDWGGAEAEVARAQSALQEIRGLIGEMHEINRGLERDVREMREQMRAADEERAEQARRGELGADWERLQRRIDLNQTSVSAVVRGEDGSVEAERLREHADRQAQSLAELQEAEPEEGDEDEMGELFGVIRQDQAELRALMTQVRALPVRRPEE
;
A
#
# COMPACT_ATOMS: atom_id res chain seq x y z
N MET A 1 -14.41 -61.68 -17.50
CA MET A 1 -14.25 -60.52 -16.61
C MET A 1 -14.12 -61.04 -15.19
N THR A 2 -12.93 -60.99 -14.62
CA THR A 2 -12.63 -61.55 -13.29
C THR A 2 -12.76 -60.46 -12.24
N ALA A 3 -13.08 -60.85 -11.00
CA ALA A 3 -13.32 -59.96 -9.85
C ALA A 3 -12.13 -59.04 -9.47
N GLY A 4 -10.97 -59.14 -10.13
CA GLY A 4 -9.81 -58.28 -9.92
C GLY A 4 -9.85 -56.92 -10.64
N ASP A 5 -10.68 -56.77 -11.67
CA ASP A 5 -10.79 -55.54 -12.48
C ASP A 5 -11.58 -54.43 -11.74
N TRP A 6 -12.55 -54.82 -10.92
CA TRP A 6 -13.41 -53.90 -10.15
C TRP A 6 -12.68 -53.20 -9.00
N GLY A 7 -11.74 -53.88 -8.33
CA GLY A 7 -10.98 -53.30 -7.21
C GLY A 7 -9.99 -52.21 -7.62
N GLY A 8 -9.48 -52.26 -8.86
CA GLY A 8 -8.63 -51.20 -9.42
C GLY A 8 -9.42 -49.93 -9.74
N ALA A 9 -10.58 -50.09 -10.39
CA ALA A 9 -11.48 -48.99 -10.72
C ALA A 9 -12.03 -48.29 -9.46
N GLU A 10 -12.42 -49.05 -8.42
CA GLU A 10 -12.87 -48.47 -7.14
C GLU A 10 -11.77 -47.66 -6.44
N ALA A 11 -10.53 -48.14 -6.47
CA ALA A 11 -9.40 -47.42 -5.87
C ALA A 11 -9.07 -46.12 -6.63
N GLU A 12 -9.19 -46.10 -7.96
CA GLU A 12 -9.01 -44.87 -8.75
C GLU A 12 -10.13 -43.86 -8.51
N VAL A 13 -11.38 -44.31 -8.45
CA VAL A 13 -12.53 -43.44 -8.11
C VAL A 13 -12.36 -42.85 -6.72
N ALA A 14 -11.92 -43.63 -5.73
CA ALA A 14 -11.68 -43.15 -4.38
C ALA A 14 -10.56 -42.08 -4.34
N ARG A 15 -9.47 -42.27 -5.09
CA ARG A 15 -8.40 -41.26 -5.21
C ARG A 15 -8.90 -39.98 -5.88
N ALA A 16 -9.66 -40.10 -6.97
CA ALA A 16 -10.24 -38.95 -7.66
C ALA A 16 -11.21 -38.17 -6.76
N GLN A 17 -12.03 -38.86 -5.97
CA GLN A 17 -12.93 -38.24 -5.00
C GLN A 17 -12.16 -37.50 -3.90
N SER A 18 -11.07 -38.09 -3.38
CA SER A 18 -10.22 -37.43 -2.39
C SER A 18 -9.57 -36.16 -2.95
N ALA A 19 -9.01 -36.22 -4.16
CA ALA A 19 -8.41 -35.06 -4.82
C ALA A 19 -9.44 -33.95 -5.07
N LEU A 20 -10.68 -34.30 -5.46
CA LEU A 20 -11.75 -33.32 -5.66
C LEU A 20 -12.20 -32.66 -4.34
N GLN A 21 -12.15 -33.39 -3.22
CA GLN A 21 -12.45 -32.81 -1.90
C GLN A 21 -11.35 -31.84 -1.47
N GLU A 22 -10.09 -32.20 -1.69
CA GLU A 22 -8.95 -31.32 -1.42
C GLU A 22 -9.02 -30.03 -2.25
N ILE A 23 -9.27 -30.14 -3.55
CA ILE A 23 -9.45 -28.98 -4.43
C ILE A 23 -10.61 -28.09 -3.97
N ARG A 24 -11.74 -28.68 -3.54
CA ARG A 24 -12.87 -27.90 -3.00
C ARG A 24 -12.52 -27.19 -1.70
N GLY A 25 -11.73 -27.82 -0.82
CA GLY A 25 -11.20 -27.20 0.39
C GLY A 25 -10.36 -25.97 0.06
N LEU A 26 -9.39 -26.13 -0.84
CA LEU A 26 -8.52 -25.04 -1.29
C LEU A 26 -9.29 -23.89 -1.95
N ILE A 27 -10.32 -24.18 -2.75
CA ILE A 27 -11.19 -23.16 -3.34
C ILE A 27 -11.97 -22.42 -2.25
N GLY A 28 -12.45 -23.13 -1.22
CA GLY A 28 -13.12 -22.54 -0.06
C GLY A 28 -12.20 -21.56 0.69
N GLU A 29 -10.98 -21.98 1.00
CA GLU A 29 -9.96 -21.15 1.64
C GLU A 29 -9.61 -19.93 0.77
N MET A 30 -9.43 -20.12 -0.53
CA MET A 30 -9.15 -19.01 -1.46
C MET A 30 -10.31 -18.00 -1.52
N HIS A 31 -11.55 -18.44 -1.43
CA HIS A 31 -12.71 -17.54 -1.34
C HIS A 31 -12.79 -16.80 0.00
N GLU A 32 -12.37 -17.42 1.10
CA GLU A 32 -12.26 -16.76 2.40
C GLU A 32 -11.16 -15.70 2.41
N ILE A 33 -9.98 -16.03 1.87
CA ILE A 33 -8.87 -15.08 1.70
C ILE A 33 -9.31 -13.90 0.84
N ASN A 34 -9.95 -14.13 -0.30
CA ASN A 34 -10.43 -13.06 -1.17
C ASN A 34 -11.45 -12.15 -0.45
N ARG A 35 -12.39 -12.72 0.31
CA ARG A 35 -13.33 -11.93 1.12
C ARG A 35 -12.66 -11.18 2.27
N GLY A 36 -11.54 -11.69 2.79
CA GLY A 36 -10.66 -10.97 3.73
C GLY A 36 -10.07 -9.74 3.06
N LEU A 37 -9.34 -9.94 1.95
CA LEU A 37 -8.69 -8.87 1.19
C LEU A 37 -9.66 -7.78 0.74
N GLU A 38 -10.87 -8.14 0.29
CA GLU A 38 -11.89 -7.16 -0.09
C GLU A 38 -12.34 -6.27 1.09
N ARG A 39 -12.40 -6.83 2.30
CA ARG A 39 -12.71 -6.06 3.51
C ARG A 39 -11.53 -5.18 3.89
N ASP A 40 -10.33 -5.71 3.91
CA ASP A 40 -9.11 -4.96 4.28
C ASP A 40 -8.89 -3.78 3.32
N VAL A 41 -9.07 -3.99 2.02
CA VAL A 41 -8.98 -2.92 1.01
C VAL A 41 -10.05 -1.86 1.23
N ARG A 42 -11.27 -2.24 1.65
CA ARG A 42 -12.33 -1.27 1.94
C ARG A 42 -12.00 -0.45 3.17
N GLU A 43 -11.60 -1.11 4.25
CA GLU A 43 -11.24 -0.46 5.50
C GLU A 43 -10.06 0.50 5.31
N MET A 44 -9.01 0.06 4.62
CA MET A 44 -7.86 0.91 4.29
C MET A 44 -8.29 2.14 3.48
N ARG A 45 -9.20 2.00 2.52
CA ARG A 45 -9.73 3.15 1.75
C ARG A 45 -10.51 4.12 2.63
N GLU A 46 -11.28 3.63 3.59
CA GLU A 46 -12.02 4.47 4.53
C GLU A 46 -11.08 5.23 5.47
N GLN A 47 -10.06 4.55 6.00
CA GLN A 47 -9.02 5.18 6.82
C GLN A 47 -8.23 6.24 6.04
N MET A 48 -7.83 5.94 4.80
CA MET A 48 -7.14 6.91 3.95
C MET A 48 -8.00 8.15 3.67
N ARG A 49 -9.30 7.98 3.43
CA ARG A 49 -10.22 9.12 3.25
C ARG A 49 -10.34 9.98 4.51
N ALA A 50 -10.43 9.36 5.68
CA ALA A 50 -10.52 10.08 6.94
C ALA A 50 -9.24 10.90 7.20
N ALA A 51 -8.06 10.28 7.01
CA ALA A 51 -6.78 10.97 7.13
C ALA A 51 -6.63 12.10 6.10
N ASP A 52 -7.13 11.90 4.88
CA ASP A 52 -7.12 12.92 3.84
C ASP A 52 -7.99 14.13 4.17
N GLU A 53 -9.18 13.92 4.76
CA GLU A 53 -10.04 15.02 5.20
C GLU A 53 -9.42 15.76 6.39
N GLU A 54 -8.86 15.04 7.37
CA GLU A 54 -8.21 15.65 8.52
C GLU A 54 -7.04 16.55 8.08
N ARG A 55 -6.18 16.07 7.19
CA ARG A 55 -5.12 16.87 6.57
C ARG A 55 -5.68 18.09 5.85
N ALA A 56 -6.78 17.93 5.10
CA ALA A 56 -7.41 19.03 4.38
C ALA A 56 -7.93 20.10 5.35
N GLU A 57 -8.54 19.71 6.46
CA GLU A 57 -8.98 20.63 7.51
C GLU A 57 -7.80 21.37 8.15
N GLN A 58 -6.73 20.67 8.53
CA GLN A 58 -5.52 21.28 9.09
C GLN A 58 -4.91 22.30 8.11
N ALA A 59 -4.87 21.96 6.81
CA ALA A 59 -4.41 22.87 5.77
C ALA A 59 -5.31 24.10 5.62
N ARG A 60 -6.64 23.95 5.66
CA ARG A 60 -7.60 25.07 5.63
C ARG A 60 -7.45 25.99 6.84
N ARG A 61 -7.11 25.44 8.02
CA ARG A 61 -6.80 26.21 9.23
C ARG A 61 -5.39 26.83 9.21
N GLY A 62 -4.56 26.50 8.22
CA GLY A 62 -3.18 26.98 8.10
C GLY A 62 -2.18 26.29 9.03
N GLU A 63 -2.58 25.22 9.71
CA GLU A 63 -1.74 24.49 10.69
C GLU A 63 -0.56 23.78 10.03
N LEU A 64 -0.70 23.42 8.75
CA LEU A 64 0.37 22.82 7.94
C LEU A 64 1.27 23.88 7.27
N GLY A 65 1.02 25.17 7.50
CA GLY A 65 1.76 26.27 6.91
C GLY A 65 1.16 26.80 5.60
N ALA A 66 1.71 27.93 5.15
CA ALA A 66 1.11 28.77 4.11
C ALA A 66 1.12 28.14 2.70
N ASP A 67 2.11 27.31 2.37
CA ASP A 67 2.16 26.59 1.09
C ASP A 67 1.05 25.54 1.01
N TRP A 68 0.84 24.77 2.10
CA TRP A 68 -0.27 23.83 2.22
C TRP A 68 -1.64 24.50 2.19
N GLU A 69 -1.82 25.62 2.88
CA GLU A 69 -3.07 26.39 2.85
C GLU A 69 -3.41 26.88 1.43
N ARG A 70 -2.40 27.35 0.68
CA ARG A 70 -2.56 27.73 -0.75
C ARG A 70 -2.91 26.52 -1.62
N LEU A 71 -2.21 25.40 -1.46
CA LEU A 71 -2.50 24.17 -2.19
C LEU A 71 -3.90 23.64 -1.89
N GLN A 72 -4.32 23.62 -0.63
CA GLN A 72 -5.63 23.13 -0.23
C GLN A 72 -6.74 23.98 -0.85
N ARG A 73 -6.60 25.30 -0.90
CA ARG A 73 -7.54 26.15 -1.64
C ARG A 73 -7.64 25.78 -3.12
N ARG A 74 -6.51 25.49 -3.78
CA ARG A 74 -6.50 25.07 -5.19
C ARG A 74 -7.14 23.70 -5.39
N ILE A 75 -6.92 22.77 -4.44
CA ILE A 75 -7.57 21.45 -4.42
C ILE A 75 -9.08 21.60 -4.24
N ASP A 76 -9.53 22.42 -3.28
CA ASP A 76 -10.95 22.70 -3.03
C ASP A 76 -11.64 23.33 -4.26
N LEU A 77 -10.89 24.11 -5.04
CA LEU A 77 -11.34 24.70 -6.32
C LEU A 77 -11.19 23.76 -7.53
N ASN A 78 -10.80 22.49 -7.33
CA ASN A 78 -10.50 21.50 -8.37
C ASN A 78 -9.49 21.96 -9.43
N GLN A 79 -8.58 22.87 -9.05
CA GLN A 79 -7.51 23.37 -9.93
C GLN A 79 -6.29 22.45 -9.94
N THR A 80 -6.18 21.58 -8.95
CA THR A 80 -5.11 20.58 -8.79
C THR A 80 -5.59 19.44 -7.89
N SER A 81 -4.74 18.45 -7.64
CA SER A 81 -4.98 17.39 -6.66
C SER A 81 -3.70 17.06 -5.89
N VAL A 82 -3.83 16.43 -4.73
CA VAL A 82 -2.66 15.90 -4.00
C VAL A 82 -1.82 14.98 -4.89
N SER A 83 -2.47 14.14 -5.72
CA SER A 83 -1.76 13.26 -6.64
C SER A 83 -0.96 14.03 -7.69
N ALA A 84 -1.55 15.08 -8.27
CA ALA A 84 -0.87 15.93 -9.26
C ALA A 84 0.33 16.66 -8.66
N VAL A 85 0.22 17.13 -7.41
CA VAL A 85 1.34 17.76 -6.68
C VAL A 85 2.48 16.78 -6.47
N VAL A 86 2.19 15.58 -5.94
CA VAL A 86 3.19 14.54 -5.66
C VAL A 86 3.86 14.02 -6.94
N ARG A 87 3.09 13.87 -8.02
CA ARG A 87 3.61 13.43 -9.34
C ARG A 87 4.42 14.50 -10.07
N GLY A 88 4.42 15.74 -9.58
CA GLY A 88 5.07 16.87 -10.25
C GLY A 88 4.28 17.43 -11.44
N GLU A 89 3.02 17.04 -11.61
CA GLU A 89 2.13 17.57 -12.64
C GLU A 89 1.66 18.99 -12.29
N ASP A 90 1.61 19.33 -10.99
CA ASP A 90 1.42 20.69 -10.51
C ASP A 90 2.76 21.43 -10.43
N GLY A 91 2.97 22.34 -11.37
CA GLY A 91 4.16 23.18 -11.49
C GLY A 91 4.06 24.51 -10.75
N SER A 92 3.11 24.68 -9.84
CA SER A 92 3.04 25.91 -9.05
C SER A 92 4.19 26.00 -8.03
N VAL A 93 4.51 27.22 -7.62
CA VAL A 93 5.61 27.50 -6.67
C VAL A 93 5.36 26.82 -5.33
N GLU A 94 4.11 26.82 -4.83
CA GLU A 94 3.76 26.15 -3.59
C GLU A 94 3.84 24.62 -3.70
N ALA A 95 3.52 24.04 -4.86
CA ALA A 95 3.67 22.60 -5.11
C ALA A 95 5.15 22.18 -5.17
N GLU A 96 5.97 23.00 -5.81
CA GLU A 96 7.42 22.79 -5.91
C GLU A 96 8.09 22.86 -4.54
N ARG A 97 7.83 23.92 -3.76
CA ARG A 97 8.37 24.06 -2.41
C ARG A 97 7.96 22.92 -1.49
N LEU A 98 6.73 22.43 -1.62
CA LEU A 98 6.27 21.30 -0.83
C LEU A 98 7.09 20.05 -1.14
N ARG A 99 7.32 19.76 -2.43
CA ARG A 99 8.15 18.62 -2.85
C ARG A 99 9.60 18.79 -2.38
N GLU A 100 10.19 19.96 -2.57
CA GLU A 100 11.56 20.24 -2.09
C GLU A 100 11.70 20.08 -0.56
N HIS A 101 10.67 20.47 0.19
CA HIS A 101 10.65 20.27 1.64
C HIS A 101 10.55 18.79 1.99
N ALA A 102 9.68 18.03 1.32
CA ALA A 102 9.55 16.60 1.51
C ALA A 102 10.85 15.85 1.16
N ASP A 103 11.51 16.22 0.06
CA ASP A 103 12.78 15.62 -0.37
C ASP A 103 13.90 15.89 0.64
N ARG A 104 14.01 17.12 1.15
CA ARG A 104 14.97 17.46 2.21
C ARG A 104 14.71 16.69 3.50
N GLN A 105 13.44 16.53 3.90
CA GLN A 105 13.09 15.71 5.05
C GLN A 105 13.45 14.24 4.84
N ALA A 106 13.18 13.69 3.65
CA ALA A 106 13.52 12.31 3.32
C ALA A 106 15.05 12.07 3.32
N GLN A 107 15.82 13.03 2.82
CA GLN A 107 17.29 13.01 2.87
C GLN A 107 17.80 13.05 4.32
N SER A 108 17.30 13.97 5.12
CA SER A 108 17.68 14.07 6.54
C SER A 108 17.35 12.80 7.32
N LEU A 109 16.20 12.17 7.06
CA LEU A 109 15.86 10.88 7.66
C LEU A 109 16.80 9.75 7.20
N ALA A 110 17.25 9.77 5.94
CA ALA A 110 18.22 8.78 5.45
C ALA A 110 19.60 8.96 6.09
N GLU A 111 20.06 10.21 6.26
CA GLU A 111 21.31 10.54 6.95
C GLU A 111 21.29 10.10 8.42
N LEU A 112 20.16 10.32 9.12
CA LEU A 112 19.96 9.81 10.49
C LEU A 112 19.93 8.28 10.57
N GLN A 113 19.58 7.59 9.50
CA GLN A 113 19.57 6.12 9.45
C GLN A 113 20.95 5.53 9.11
N GLU A 114 21.84 6.29 8.49
CA GLU A 114 23.20 5.87 8.12
C GLU A 114 24.23 6.15 9.23
N ALA A 115 23.93 7.05 10.17
CA ALA A 115 24.67 7.17 11.41
C ALA A 115 24.48 5.86 12.22
N GLU A 116 25.52 5.03 12.29
CA GLU A 116 25.51 3.82 13.14
C GLU A 116 25.12 4.20 14.58
N PRO A 117 24.29 3.40 15.27
CA PRO A 117 24.08 3.59 16.69
C PRO A 117 25.45 3.43 17.38
N GLU A 118 25.92 4.49 18.05
CA GLU A 118 27.02 4.34 19.00
C GLU A 118 26.62 3.22 19.98
N GLU A 119 27.46 2.19 20.10
CA GLU A 119 27.29 1.03 20.99
C GLU A 119 26.80 1.50 22.37
N GLY A 120 25.52 1.36 22.67
CA GLY A 120 24.98 1.88 23.94
C GLY A 120 23.47 1.74 24.18
N ASP A 121 22.62 1.88 23.15
CA ASP A 121 21.15 1.87 23.31
C ASP A 121 20.51 0.68 22.57
N GLU A 122 20.98 -0.53 22.87
CA GLU A 122 20.44 -1.79 22.36
C GLU A 122 19.19 -2.18 23.15
N ASP A 123 18.02 -2.07 22.53
CA ASP A 123 17.13 -3.22 22.27
C ASP A 123 15.74 -2.76 21.78
N GLU A 124 15.05 -1.85 22.47
CA GLU A 124 13.66 -1.48 22.08
C GLU A 124 13.59 -0.44 20.96
N MET A 125 14.48 0.56 20.96
CA MET A 125 14.50 1.58 19.90
C MET A 125 15.05 1.02 18.58
N GLY A 126 16.05 0.12 18.66
CA GLY A 126 16.62 -0.55 17.48
C GLY A 126 15.60 -1.39 16.72
N GLU A 127 14.75 -2.14 17.43
CA GLU A 127 13.66 -2.93 16.85
C GLU A 127 12.56 -2.03 16.27
N LEU A 128 12.12 -0.99 16.99
CA LEU A 128 11.11 -0.06 16.50
C LEU A 128 11.58 0.68 15.23
N PHE A 129 12.83 1.15 15.20
CA PHE A 129 13.43 1.74 14.00
C PHE A 129 13.69 0.71 12.90
N GLY A 130 13.84 -0.58 13.23
CA GLY A 130 13.89 -1.69 12.27
C GLY A 130 12.55 -1.91 11.57
N VAL A 131 11.46 -1.96 12.33
CA VAL A 131 10.09 -2.10 11.79
C VAL A 131 9.71 -0.89 10.94
N ILE A 132 9.98 0.32 11.43
CA ILE A 132 9.73 1.56 10.67
C ILE A 132 10.57 1.59 9.38
N ARG A 133 11.82 1.08 9.40
CA ARG A 133 12.66 0.96 8.19
C ARG A 133 12.06 0.00 7.17
N GLN A 134 11.52 -1.13 7.61
CA GLN A 134 10.90 -2.13 6.73
C GLN A 134 9.62 -1.58 6.08
N ASP A 135 8.75 -0.96 6.88
CA ASP A 135 7.49 -0.38 6.38
C ASP A 135 7.72 0.75 5.37
N GLN A 136 8.71 1.61 5.62
CA GLN A 136 9.07 2.71 4.71
C GLN A 136 9.70 2.21 3.40
N ALA A 137 10.51 1.15 3.45
CA ALA A 137 11.09 0.52 2.27
C ALA A 137 10.02 -0.17 1.42
N GLU A 138 9.06 -0.85 2.06
CA GLU A 138 7.91 -1.46 1.38
C GLU A 138 7.01 -0.41 0.73
N LEU A 139 6.70 0.69 1.43
CA LEU A 139 5.94 1.80 0.86
C LEU A 139 6.64 2.44 -0.35
N ARG A 140 7.97 2.63 -0.31
CA ARG A 140 8.73 3.12 -1.47
C ARG A 140 8.72 2.13 -2.63
N ALA A 141 8.87 0.84 -2.36
CA ALA A 141 8.81 -0.20 -3.39
C ALA A 141 7.43 -0.24 -4.05
N LEU A 142 6.36 -0.18 -3.23
CA LEU A 142 4.98 -0.13 -3.69
C LEU A 142 4.70 1.12 -4.52
N MET A 143 5.16 2.30 -4.08
CA MET A 143 5.00 3.56 -4.81
C MET A 143 5.75 3.55 -6.15
N THR A 144 6.94 2.93 -6.20
CA THR A 144 7.70 2.73 -7.43
C THR A 144 6.97 1.78 -8.38
N GLN A 145 6.38 0.71 -7.84
CA GLN A 145 5.63 -0.27 -8.62
C GLN A 145 4.34 0.33 -9.18
N VAL A 146 3.59 1.10 -8.38
CA VAL A 146 2.39 1.84 -8.82
C VAL A 146 2.74 2.85 -9.91
N ARG A 147 3.88 3.53 -9.80
CA ARG A 147 4.38 4.46 -10.83
C ARG A 147 4.78 3.75 -12.14
N ALA A 148 5.17 2.48 -12.07
CA ALA A 148 5.57 1.66 -13.20
C ALA A 148 4.39 0.91 -13.87
N LEU A 149 3.19 0.92 -13.28
CA LEU A 149 2.03 0.28 -13.88
C LEU A 149 1.55 1.07 -15.12
N PRO A 150 1.49 0.46 -16.32
CA PRO A 150 0.91 1.12 -17.48
C PRO A 150 -0.59 1.29 -17.25
N VAL A 151 -1.07 2.54 -17.28
CA VAL A 151 -2.50 2.86 -17.30
C VAL A 151 -3.08 2.26 -18.58
N ARG A 152 -3.77 1.12 -18.47
CA ARG A 152 -4.61 0.63 -19.59
C ARG A 152 -5.71 1.66 -19.81
N ARG A 153 -5.67 2.37 -20.93
CA ARG A 153 -6.84 3.08 -21.42
C ARG A 153 -7.94 2.04 -21.68
N PRO A 154 -9.19 2.26 -21.24
CA PRO A 154 -10.30 1.43 -21.68
C PRO A 154 -10.40 1.59 -23.20
N GLU A 155 -10.31 0.48 -23.94
CA GLU A 155 -10.54 0.47 -25.38
C GLU A 155 -12.04 0.67 -25.65
N GLU A 156 -12.35 1.57 -26.59
CA GLU A 156 -13.68 1.82 -27.14
C GLU A 156 -14.15 0.69 -28.06
#